data_AF-S8BF65-F1
#
_entry.id   AF-S8BF65-F1
#
_cell.length_a   1.000
_cell.length_b   1.000
_cell.length_c   1.000
_cell.angle_alpha   90.00
_cell.angle_beta   90.00
_cell.angle_gamma   90.00
#
_symmetry.space_group_name_H-M   'P 1'
#
loop_
_entity.id
_entity.type
_entity.pdbx_description
1 polymer ?
#
loop_
_entity_poly.entity_id
_entity_poly.type
_entity_poly.pdbx_seq_one_letter_code
_entity_poly.pdbx_strand_id
1 'polypeptide(L)'
;MQYTREGTKYQQQDYTFFNEQYATSTHQKDHDMNPSLIVQPKGDDDVVKTILWAQKNNVAVAVKSGGHQYSGASSTGGKNIQLDLSNTYKDMMVFNPNGNTDKTYVYAGVSNQLKDFNAYLTHNGLFVPHGQCAYVCVGGHAQTGGYGQLGRSFGLFGDHIRTIRMFDYNGKLQEVTKDSDAELFYAILGGSPGNFGIITHYVVEVHQATDYMGTVVGPNKFKGPHYFKGLWLYSPDVLKQLLTYVAKMSDDANFPRNYDLCVSVLSTDFPVSILFPELADASVMEKVLAKIKSHFADEFLSYLNGRFPAIIVVYAQWCPFSKTDVYDTTVDNWFAQFRALGGLLDDLSLSQQEADSNMADITGLWIFPKEREFNLPYVKRTYATNMRNLSTNGWVDTVVQRLDLIYNENNYLQGNEGERGYERYLSCKLSVQIQNYGGKFAKFTTNKDNGTSYSWRDSSMVQTLDCFHNDDDKSKAYAEQWAAKNDTLMNGASGLFSPVDKRVLWGSWGDWNLGDEKVWKCYYEDEAMYQKVGAQRAKWDPNGTFTPNPFAVTAFKG
;
A
#
# COMPACT_ATOMS: atom_id res chain seq x y z
N MET A 1 -29.59 3.51 -1.28
CA MET A 1 -30.15 2.14 -1.17
C MET A 1 -29.82 1.60 0.20
N GLN A 2 -30.61 0.65 0.73
CA GLN A 2 -30.37 0.08 2.04
C GLN A 2 -30.49 -1.45 1.97
N TYR A 3 -29.59 -2.16 2.61
CA TYR A 3 -29.54 -3.62 2.64
C TYR A 3 -29.49 -4.08 4.09
N THR A 4 -30.52 -4.82 4.48
CA THR A 4 -30.69 -5.28 5.86
C THR A 4 -30.16 -6.70 5.99
N ARG A 5 -29.48 -6.97 7.11
CA ARG A 5 -29.02 -8.32 7.47
C ARG A 5 -30.21 -9.27 7.69
N GLU A 6 -31.30 -8.73 8.23
CA GLU A 6 -32.54 -9.44 8.50
C GLU A 6 -33.58 -9.06 7.45
N GLY A 7 -34.06 -10.02 6.68
CA GLY A 7 -35.00 -9.77 5.61
C GLY A 7 -35.38 -11.03 4.84
N THR A 8 -36.05 -10.84 3.71
CA THR A 8 -36.33 -11.93 2.76
C THR A 8 -35.02 -12.52 2.24
N LYS A 9 -35.09 -13.74 1.68
CA LYS A 9 -33.94 -14.41 1.05
C LYS A 9 -33.21 -13.53 0.04
N TYR A 10 -33.94 -12.76 -0.78
CA TYR A 10 -33.34 -11.86 -1.77
C TYR A 10 -32.59 -10.69 -1.11
N GLN A 11 -33.15 -10.10 -0.07
CA GLN A 11 -32.49 -9.02 0.68
C GLN A 11 -31.21 -9.52 1.37
N GLN A 12 -31.20 -10.76 1.86
CA GLN A 12 -30.01 -11.38 2.45
C GLN A 12 -28.91 -11.65 1.41
N GLN A 13 -29.29 -11.99 0.17
CA GLN A 13 -28.33 -12.13 -0.93
C GLN A 13 -27.69 -10.78 -1.28
N ASP A 14 -28.49 -9.73 -1.42
CA ASP A 14 -27.98 -8.38 -1.66
C ASP A 14 -27.09 -7.92 -0.50
N TYR A 15 -27.53 -8.11 0.75
CA TYR A 15 -26.74 -7.80 1.94
C TYR A 15 -25.39 -8.51 1.91
N THR A 16 -25.37 -9.82 1.64
CA THR A 16 -24.13 -10.61 1.59
C THR A 16 -23.16 -10.06 0.54
N PHE A 17 -23.67 -9.70 -0.63
CA PHE A 17 -22.86 -9.09 -1.70
C PHE A 17 -22.26 -7.74 -1.27
N PHE A 18 -23.07 -6.84 -0.71
CA PHE A 18 -22.57 -5.50 -0.33
C PHE A 18 -21.75 -5.49 0.98
N ASN A 19 -21.91 -6.51 1.83
CA ASN A 19 -21.14 -6.64 3.07
C ASN A 19 -19.68 -7.08 2.84
N GLU A 20 -19.33 -7.48 1.61
CA GLU A 20 -17.99 -7.92 1.29
C GLU A 20 -16.92 -6.85 1.61
N GLN A 21 -15.90 -7.24 2.37
CA GLN A 21 -14.66 -6.47 2.57
C GLN A 21 -13.55 -7.23 1.89
N TYR A 22 -13.29 -6.96 0.61
CA TYR A 22 -12.43 -7.84 -0.20
C TYR A 22 -10.99 -7.93 0.34
N ALA A 23 -10.50 -6.92 1.05
CA ALA A 23 -9.18 -6.98 1.69
C ALA A 23 -9.14 -7.87 2.94
N THR A 24 -10.27 -8.06 3.61
CA THR A 24 -10.35 -8.60 4.99
C THR A 24 -11.42 -9.69 5.12
N SER A 25 -11.81 -10.30 4.00
CA SER A 25 -12.85 -11.33 3.92
C SER A 25 -12.59 -12.52 4.85
N THR A 26 -11.34 -12.69 5.27
CA THR A 26 -10.85 -13.79 6.10
C THR A 26 -11.08 -13.59 7.60
N HIS A 27 -11.46 -12.38 8.04
CA HIS A 27 -11.70 -12.05 9.45
C HIS A 27 -13.12 -11.55 9.73
N GLN A 28 -14.07 -11.70 8.79
CA GLN A 28 -15.45 -11.25 8.99
C GLN A 28 -16.08 -11.82 10.27
N LYS A 29 -15.68 -13.04 10.66
CA LYS A 29 -16.12 -13.68 11.91
C LYS A 29 -15.36 -13.16 13.13
N ASP A 30 -14.04 -13.00 13.03
CA ASP A 30 -13.17 -12.62 14.16
C ASP A 30 -13.45 -11.21 14.70
N HIS A 31 -13.95 -10.31 13.84
CA HIS A 31 -14.18 -8.91 14.16
C HIS A 31 -15.65 -8.49 14.11
N ASP A 32 -16.58 -9.46 13.98
CA ASP A 32 -18.01 -9.22 13.74
C ASP A 32 -18.25 -8.14 12.69
N MET A 33 -17.88 -8.39 11.43
CA MET A 33 -18.13 -7.47 10.31
C MET A 33 -19.52 -7.68 9.70
N ASN A 34 -20.55 -7.85 10.54
CA ASN A 34 -21.94 -8.06 10.12
C ASN A 34 -22.83 -6.92 10.64
N PRO A 35 -22.78 -5.73 10.02
CA PRO A 35 -23.62 -4.61 10.43
C PRO A 35 -25.11 -4.97 10.25
N SER A 36 -26.01 -4.42 11.07
CA SER A 36 -27.45 -4.67 10.87
C SER A 36 -27.96 -4.07 9.56
N LEU A 37 -27.35 -2.97 9.10
CA LEU A 37 -27.76 -2.25 7.91
C LEU A 37 -26.55 -1.74 7.13
N ILE A 38 -26.59 -1.92 5.81
CA ILE A 38 -25.67 -1.26 4.88
C ILE A 38 -26.45 -0.18 4.16
N VAL A 39 -25.94 1.05 4.18
CA VAL A 39 -26.53 2.20 3.49
C VAL A 39 -25.60 2.64 2.38
N GLN A 40 -26.09 2.65 1.14
CA GLN A 40 -25.41 3.23 -0.02
C GLN A 40 -26.07 4.58 -0.35
N PRO A 41 -25.52 5.70 0.13
CA PRO A 41 -26.09 7.02 -0.11
C PRO A 41 -25.95 7.41 -1.58
N LYS A 42 -26.92 8.16 -2.11
CA LYS A 42 -26.82 8.75 -3.47
C LYS A 42 -26.14 10.11 -3.49
N GLY A 43 -25.86 10.69 -2.33
CA GLY A 43 -25.22 11.98 -2.17
C GLY A 43 -25.37 12.48 -0.73
N ASP A 44 -25.12 13.77 -0.56
CA ASP A 44 -25.01 14.42 0.75
C ASP A 44 -26.26 14.29 1.62
N ASP A 45 -27.46 14.45 1.05
CA ASP A 45 -28.71 14.36 1.81
C ASP A 45 -28.89 13.00 2.50
N ASP A 46 -28.49 11.92 1.83
CA ASP A 46 -28.57 10.57 2.38
C ASP A 46 -27.51 10.33 3.45
N VAL A 47 -26.32 10.92 3.27
CA VAL A 47 -25.25 10.93 4.29
C VAL A 47 -25.73 11.63 5.56
N VAL A 48 -26.26 12.85 5.45
CA VAL A 48 -26.77 13.64 6.57
C VAL A 48 -27.91 12.92 7.27
N LYS A 49 -28.89 12.37 6.52
CA LYS A 49 -29.98 11.58 7.11
C LYS A 49 -29.45 10.38 7.90
N THR A 50 -28.44 9.69 7.38
CA THR A 50 -27.84 8.53 8.06
C THR A 50 -27.19 8.93 9.36
N ILE A 51 -26.39 10.01 9.37
CA ILE A 51 -25.73 10.54 10.58
C ILE A 51 -26.77 10.88 11.65
N LEU A 52 -27.76 11.71 11.31
CA LEU A 52 -28.77 12.19 12.25
C LEU A 52 -29.64 11.05 12.79
N TRP A 53 -29.98 10.08 11.93
CA TRP A 53 -30.71 8.90 12.37
C TRP A 53 -29.87 8.03 13.31
N ALA A 54 -28.61 7.79 12.98
CA ALA A 54 -27.70 6.97 13.78
C ALA A 54 -27.54 7.55 15.19
N GLN A 55 -27.31 8.86 15.30
CA GLN A 55 -27.23 9.56 16.58
C GLN A 55 -28.51 9.47 17.40
N LYS A 56 -29.66 9.77 16.78
CA LYS A 56 -30.97 9.72 17.47
C LYS A 56 -31.25 8.34 18.07
N ASN A 57 -30.75 7.27 17.44
CA ASN A 57 -31.00 5.89 17.84
C ASN A 57 -29.83 5.25 18.60
N ASN A 58 -28.77 6.01 18.93
CA ASN A 58 -27.56 5.49 19.56
C ASN A 58 -26.98 4.28 18.78
N VAL A 59 -26.81 4.47 17.48
CA VAL A 59 -26.24 3.52 16.52
C VAL A 59 -24.97 4.15 15.95
N ALA A 60 -23.89 3.37 15.84
CA ALA A 60 -22.64 3.84 15.26
C ALA A 60 -22.58 3.55 13.75
N VAL A 61 -21.72 4.28 13.05
CA VAL A 61 -21.54 4.25 11.59
C VAL A 61 -20.09 3.92 11.27
N ALA A 62 -19.85 2.82 10.56
CA ALA A 62 -18.58 2.53 9.88
C ALA A 62 -18.63 3.09 8.47
N VAL A 63 -17.53 3.64 7.97
CA VAL A 63 -17.47 4.21 6.61
C VAL A 63 -16.63 3.31 5.71
N LYS A 64 -17.25 2.82 4.64
CA LYS A 64 -16.58 2.09 3.56
C LYS A 64 -16.48 2.99 2.34
N SER A 65 -15.26 3.21 1.86
CA SER A 65 -15.00 3.79 0.54
C SER A 65 -14.68 2.67 -0.44
N GLY A 66 -13.52 2.01 -0.31
CA GLY A 66 -13.16 0.84 -1.14
C GLY A 66 -13.43 -0.52 -0.47
N GLY A 67 -13.43 -0.61 0.86
CA GLY A 67 -13.45 -1.91 1.57
C GLY A 67 -12.09 -2.60 1.64
N HIS A 68 -11.00 -1.83 1.49
CA HIS A 68 -9.61 -2.31 1.48
C HIS A 68 -8.90 -2.10 2.86
N GLN A 69 -9.64 -2.07 3.97
CA GLN A 69 -9.04 -1.89 5.30
C GLN A 69 -8.78 -3.27 5.92
N TYR A 70 -7.50 -3.66 6.01
CA TYR A 70 -7.03 -5.02 6.32
C TYR A 70 -7.33 -5.56 7.72
N SER A 71 -7.72 -4.72 8.68
CA SER A 71 -8.19 -5.18 9.99
C SER A 71 -9.72 -5.24 10.08
N GLY A 72 -10.44 -4.71 9.09
CA GLY A 72 -11.90 -4.72 9.01
C GLY A 72 -12.56 -3.42 9.47
N ALA A 73 -11.77 -2.37 9.75
CA ALA A 73 -12.24 -1.12 10.35
C ALA A 73 -13.13 -0.28 9.41
N SER A 74 -13.23 -0.64 8.12
CA SER A 74 -14.24 -0.09 7.20
C SER A 74 -15.63 -0.72 7.36
N SER A 75 -15.77 -1.68 8.28
CA SER A 75 -17.03 -2.35 8.64
C SER A 75 -17.27 -2.29 10.16
N THR A 76 -18.36 -2.93 10.59
CA THR A 76 -18.79 -3.03 11.99
C THR A 76 -19.76 -4.20 12.17
N GLY A 77 -20.21 -4.43 13.40
CA GLY A 77 -21.10 -5.51 13.80
C GLY A 77 -22.34 -5.05 14.57
N GLY A 78 -23.08 -6.03 15.08
CA GLY A 78 -24.27 -5.78 15.89
C GLY A 78 -25.31 -4.88 15.21
N LYS A 79 -25.84 -3.90 15.96
CA LYS A 79 -26.91 -2.97 15.51
C LYS A 79 -26.43 -1.83 14.61
N ASN A 80 -25.13 -1.76 14.34
CA ASN A 80 -24.50 -0.61 13.67
C ASN A 80 -24.75 -0.58 12.16
N ILE A 81 -24.46 0.59 11.57
CA ILE A 81 -24.59 0.85 10.14
C ILE A 81 -23.20 0.81 9.49
N GLN A 82 -23.10 0.19 8.32
CA GLN A 82 -22.01 0.47 7.39
C GLN A 82 -22.52 1.43 6.32
N LEU A 83 -21.94 2.62 6.26
CA LEU A 83 -22.17 3.58 5.19
C LEU A 83 -21.18 3.30 4.05
N ASP A 84 -21.69 2.69 2.98
CA ASP A 84 -20.91 2.29 1.81
C ASP A 84 -20.96 3.38 0.73
N LEU A 85 -19.87 4.14 0.65
CA LEU A 85 -19.65 5.22 -0.31
C LEU A 85 -19.06 4.72 -1.63
N SER A 86 -18.83 3.43 -1.85
CA SER A 86 -18.07 2.90 -3.01
C SER A 86 -18.50 3.41 -4.39
N ASN A 87 -19.76 3.87 -4.51
CA ASN A 87 -20.31 4.44 -5.75
C ASN A 87 -21.01 5.79 -5.56
N THR A 88 -20.74 6.52 -4.47
CA THR A 88 -21.43 7.79 -4.16
C THR A 88 -20.75 9.03 -4.76
N TYR A 89 -19.44 9.19 -4.55
CA TYR A 89 -18.67 10.39 -4.89
C TYR A 89 -17.58 10.03 -5.92
N LYS A 90 -17.92 10.11 -7.21
CA LYS A 90 -17.07 9.71 -8.34
C LYS A 90 -16.58 10.88 -9.19
N ASP A 91 -17.10 12.08 -8.94
CA ASP A 91 -16.72 13.27 -9.68
C ASP A 91 -15.23 13.61 -9.51
N MET A 92 -14.63 14.04 -10.63
CA MET A 92 -13.25 14.50 -10.71
C MET A 92 -13.19 15.75 -11.59
N MET A 93 -12.47 16.78 -11.14
CA MET A 93 -12.30 18.02 -11.88
C MET A 93 -10.89 18.59 -11.70
N VAL A 94 -10.16 18.76 -12.81
CA VAL A 94 -8.93 19.56 -12.85
C VAL A 94 -9.28 21.04 -12.79
N PHE A 95 -8.58 21.80 -11.94
CA PHE A 95 -8.72 23.25 -11.87
C PHE A 95 -7.45 23.95 -11.39
N ASN A 96 -7.30 25.21 -11.79
CA ASN A 96 -6.21 26.10 -11.41
C ASN A 96 -6.81 27.37 -10.78
N PRO A 97 -6.79 27.52 -9.44
CA PRO A 97 -7.29 28.70 -8.76
C PRO A 97 -6.63 29.98 -9.30
N ASN A 98 -7.44 31.02 -9.51
CA ASN A 98 -6.98 32.36 -9.88
C ASN A 98 -6.17 32.43 -11.19
N GLY A 99 -6.27 31.42 -12.06
CA GLY A 99 -5.50 31.35 -13.29
C GLY A 99 -4.00 31.10 -13.09
N ASN A 100 -3.57 30.73 -11.87
CA ASN A 100 -2.18 30.36 -11.61
C ASN A 100 -1.87 29.03 -12.30
N THR A 101 -0.98 29.05 -13.30
CA THR A 101 -0.57 27.86 -14.05
C THR A 101 0.56 27.07 -13.40
N ASP A 102 1.16 27.58 -12.33
CA ASP A 102 2.30 26.94 -11.65
C ASP A 102 1.88 25.75 -10.79
N LYS A 103 0.60 25.68 -10.42
CA LYS A 103 0.04 24.58 -9.63
C LYS A 103 -1.26 24.10 -10.23
N THR A 104 -1.41 22.78 -10.30
CA THR A 104 -2.63 22.13 -10.75
C THR A 104 -3.27 21.37 -9.61
N TYR A 105 -4.59 21.43 -9.52
CA TYR A 105 -5.35 20.74 -8.50
C TYR A 105 -6.41 19.86 -9.14
N VAL A 106 -6.75 18.78 -8.43
CA VAL A 106 -7.87 17.91 -8.76
C VAL A 106 -8.82 17.85 -7.57
N TYR A 107 -10.07 18.22 -7.79
CA TYR A 107 -11.16 17.89 -6.88
C TYR A 107 -11.56 16.45 -7.17
N ALA A 108 -11.49 15.55 -6.20
CA ALA A 108 -11.71 14.12 -6.39
C ALA A 108 -12.61 13.54 -5.31
N GLY A 109 -13.71 12.91 -5.74
CA GLY A 109 -14.57 12.14 -4.87
C GLY A 109 -13.87 10.90 -4.28
N VAL A 110 -14.18 10.59 -3.02
CA VAL A 110 -13.52 9.50 -2.27
C VAL A 110 -13.81 8.10 -2.80
N SER A 111 -14.78 7.95 -3.71
CA SER A 111 -15.19 6.67 -4.29
C SER A 111 -14.39 6.29 -5.53
N ASN A 112 -13.52 7.17 -6.01
CA ASN A 112 -12.63 6.88 -7.12
C ASN A 112 -11.60 5.82 -6.73
N GLN A 113 -11.53 4.75 -7.52
CA GLN A 113 -10.49 3.74 -7.40
C GLN A 113 -9.17 4.31 -7.93
N LEU A 114 -8.03 3.87 -7.40
CA LEU A 114 -6.72 4.39 -7.81
C LEU A 114 -6.46 4.22 -9.31
N LYS A 115 -6.97 3.14 -9.93
CA LYS A 115 -6.87 2.96 -11.38
C LYS A 115 -7.61 4.03 -12.18
N ASP A 116 -8.81 4.39 -11.75
CA ASP A 116 -9.68 5.36 -12.45
C ASP A 116 -9.12 6.78 -12.22
N PHE A 117 -8.68 7.06 -11.00
CA PHE A 117 -8.02 8.31 -10.65
C PHE A 117 -6.72 8.49 -11.44
N ASN A 118 -5.85 7.47 -11.49
CA ASN A 118 -4.63 7.55 -12.30
C ASN A 118 -4.93 7.71 -13.78
N ALA A 119 -5.87 6.94 -14.35
CA ALA A 119 -6.26 7.08 -15.76
C ALA A 119 -6.74 8.50 -16.08
N TYR A 120 -7.53 9.11 -15.18
CA TYR A 120 -7.94 10.50 -15.30
C TYR A 120 -6.74 11.47 -15.27
N LEU A 121 -5.80 11.28 -14.35
CA LEU A 121 -4.59 12.11 -14.28
C LEU A 121 -3.73 11.96 -15.55
N THR A 122 -3.46 10.72 -15.98
CA THR A 122 -2.67 10.42 -17.19
C THR A 122 -3.31 11.07 -18.43
N HIS A 123 -4.63 10.99 -18.58
CA HIS A 123 -5.34 11.64 -19.69
C HIS A 123 -5.15 13.16 -19.73
N ASN A 124 -4.95 13.80 -18.57
CA ASN A 124 -4.70 15.24 -18.46
C ASN A 124 -3.21 15.60 -18.44
N GLY A 125 -2.29 14.65 -18.65
CA GLY A 125 -0.84 14.88 -18.55
C GLY A 125 -0.37 15.17 -17.12
N LEU A 126 -1.11 14.68 -16.12
CA LEU A 126 -0.89 14.91 -14.70
C LEU A 126 -0.48 13.61 -14.00
N PHE A 127 0.16 13.73 -12.84
CA PHE A 127 0.43 12.61 -11.94
C PHE A 127 0.54 13.05 -10.48
N VAL A 128 0.43 12.10 -9.56
CA VAL A 128 0.66 12.30 -8.12
C VAL A 128 1.05 10.94 -7.53
N PRO A 129 1.97 10.84 -6.55
CA PRO A 129 2.28 9.56 -5.92
C PRO A 129 1.05 8.97 -5.25
N HIS A 130 0.74 7.71 -5.54
CA HIS A 130 -0.29 6.91 -4.88
C HIS A 130 0.15 5.44 -4.82
N GLY A 131 -0.66 4.58 -4.21
CA GLY A 131 -0.41 3.15 -4.10
C GLY A 131 -0.71 2.37 -5.37
N GLN A 132 -0.20 1.15 -5.43
CA GLN A 132 -0.30 0.29 -6.61
C GLN A 132 -1.64 -0.43 -6.76
N CYS A 133 -2.35 -0.77 -5.68
CA CYS A 133 -3.53 -1.63 -5.75
C CYS A 133 -4.70 -0.90 -6.44
N ALA A 134 -5.10 -1.38 -7.62
CA ALA A 134 -6.01 -0.68 -8.53
C ALA A 134 -7.38 -0.34 -7.92
N TYR A 135 -7.93 -1.24 -7.09
CA TYR A 135 -9.27 -1.15 -6.52
C TYR A 135 -9.34 -0.43 -5.17
N VAL A 136 -8.19 -0.02 -4.62
CA VAL A 136 -8.15 0.87 -3.46
C VAL A 136 -8.82 2.18 -3.85
N CYS A 137 -9.63 2.75 -2.97
CA CYS A 137 -10.25 4.04 -3.21
C CYS A 137 -9.51 5.18 -2.51
N VAL A 138 -9.54 6.36 -3.13
CA VAL A 138 -8.88 7.60 -2.67
C VAL A 138 -9.20 7.93 -1.19
N GLY A 139 -10.43 7.65 -0.73
CA GLY A 139 -10.91 7.96 0.61
C GLY A 139 -10.02 7.49 1.77
N GLY A 140 -9.89 6.17 1.94
CA GLY A 140 -9.03 5.60 2.99
C GLY A 140 -7.54 5.71 2.68
N HIS A 141 -7.20 5.75 1.39
CA HIS A 141 -5.81 5.83 0.93
C HIS A 141 -5.13 7.13 1.39
N ALA A 142 -5.80 8.28 1.23
CA ALA A 142 -5.31 9.56 1.71
C ALA A 142 -5.07 9.55 3.22
N GLN A 143 -6.02 9.07 4.02
CA GLN A 143 -5.95 9.09 5.50
C GLN A 143 -4.83 8.20 6.08
N THR A 144 -4.31 7.25 5.31
CA THR A 144 -3.27 6.30 5.76
C THR A 144 -1.89 6.63 5.17
N GLY A 145 -1.75 7.81 4.56
CA GLY A 145 -0.54 8.25 3.87
C GLY A 145 -0.67 8.10 2.37
N GLY A 146 -1.03 6.92 1.90
CA GLY A 146 -0.99 6.60 0.48
C GLY A 146 0.42 6.35 0.00
N TYR A 147 0.96 5.26 0.54
CA TYR A 147 2.26 4.69 0.25
C TYR A 147 2.33 4.15 -1.19
N GLY A 148 3.47 4.32 -1.86
CA GLY A 148 3.71 3.75 -3.18
C GLY A 148 5.13 3.97 -3.69
N GLN A 149 5.37 3.52 -4.92
CA GLN A 149 6.69 3.42 -5.53
C GLN A 149 7.37 4.77 -5.78
N LEU A 150 6.60 5.84 -5.94
CA LEU A 150 7.09 7.20 -6.13
C LEU A 150 7.30 7.95 -4.81
N GLY A 151 7.12 7.28 -3.67
CA GLY A 151 7.11 7.93 -2.37
C GLY A 151 8.44 8.58 -1.99
N ARG A 152 9.58 8.08 -2.49
CA ARG A 152 10.89 8.68 -2.19
C ARG A 152 11.05 9.99 -2.92
N SER A 153 10.72 9.98 -4.22
CA SER A 153 10.81 11.15 -5.08
C SER A 153 9.71 12.16 -4.79
N PHE A 154 8.46 11.78 -4.53
CA PHE A 154 7.32 12.71 -4.50
C PHE A 154 6.57 12.78 -3.17
N GLY A 155 6.90 11.90 -2.22
CA GLY A 155 6.23 11.83 -0.92
C GLY A 155 4.97 10.98 -0.97
N LEU A 156 4.21 11.02 0.12
CA LEU A 156 2.97 10.27 0.27
C LEU A 156 1.82 10.95 -0.46
N PHE A 157 0.81 10.22 -0.93
CA PHE A 157 -0.39 10.82 -1.52
C PHE A 157 -1.02 11.88 -0.60
N GLY A 158 -1.05 11.61 0.70
CA GLY A 158 -1.51 12.50 1.76
C GLY A 158 -0.76 13.84 1.84
N ASP A 159 0.48 13.91 1.37
CA ASP A 159 1.27 15.16 1.32
C ASP A 159 0.71 16.17 0.32
N HIS A 160 -0.10 15.68 -0.61
CA HIS A 160 -0.67 16.44 -1.71
C HIS A 160 -2.09 16.90 -1.43
N ILE A 161 -2.70 16.48 -0.32
CA ILE A 161 -4.03 16.95 0.08
C ILE A 161 -3.96 18.41 0.54
N ARG A 162 -4.93 19.21 0.10
CA ARG A 162 -5.06 20.65 0.41
C ARG A 162 -6.37 20.98 1.12
N THR A 163 -7.44 20.32 0.72
CA THR A 163 -8.76 20.47 1.32
C THR A 163 -9.40 19.11 1.52
N ILE A 164 -10.08 18.94 2.65
CA ILE A 164 -10.87 17.76 2.99
C ILE A 164 -12.32 18.22 3.13
N ARG A 165 -13.20 17.75 2.23
CA ARG A 165 -14.63 18.01 2.30
C ARG A 165 -15.32 16.88 3.04
N MET A 166 -15.95 17.17 4.17
CA MET A 166 -16.53 16.14 5.03
C MET A 166 -17.82 16.59 5.73
N PHE A 167 -18.61 15.61 6.19
CA PHE A 167 -19.71 15.84 7.13
C PHE A 167 -19.26 15.47 8.54
N ASP A 168 -19.49 16.38 9.49
CA ASP A 168 -19.24 16.14 10.90
C ASP A 168 -20.35 15.31 11.57
N TYR A 169 -20.21 15.07 12.87
CA TYR A 169 -21.18 14.29 13.64
C TYR A 169 -22.57 14.92 13.69
N ASN A 170 -22.74 16.21 13.42
CA ASN A 170 -24.06 16.86 13.35
C ASN A 170 -24.62 16.87 11.92
N GLY A 171 -23.96 16.21 10.96
CA GLY A 171 -24.33 16.25 9.55
C GLY A 171 -24.08 17.62 8.92
N LYS A 172 -23.22 18.46 9.51
CA LYS A 172 -22.84 19.75 8.92
C LYS A 172 -21.65 19.55 7.99
N LEU A 173 -21.75 20.18 6.80
CA LEU A 173 -20.66 20.21 5.83
C LEU A 173 -19.49 21.06 6.35
N GLN A 174 -18.29 20.52 6.22
CA GLN A 174 -17.02 21.15 6.59
C GLN A 174 -16.06 21.09 5.40
N GLU A 175 -15.29 22.17 5.24
CA GLU A 175 -14.11 22.22 4.37
C GLU A 175 -12.88 22.48 5.24
N VAL A 176 -12.11 21.42 5.46
CA VAL A 176 -10.97 21.43 6.38
C VAL A 176 -9.70 21.59 5.58
N THR A 177 -8.94 22.65 5.88
CA THR A 177 -7.62 22.94 5.33
C THR A 177 -6.64 23.15 6.48
N LYS A 178 -5.36 23.27 6.16
CA LYS A 178 -4.34 23.67 7.14
C LYS A 178 -4.64 25.02 7.77
N ASP A 179 -5.23 25.95 7.02
CA ASP A 179 -5.50 27.31 7.49
C ASP A 179 -6.81 27.39 8.30
N SER A 180 -7.80 26.52 8.03
CA SER A 180 -9.09 26.56 8.71
C SER A 180 -9.12 25.77 10.03
N ASP A 181 -8.55 24.56 10.07
CA ASP A 181 -8.38 23.75 11.29
C ASP A 181 -7.21 22.77 11.10
N ALA A 182 -5.98 23.26 11.27
CA ALA A 182 -4.75 22.47 11.11
C ALA A 182 -4.77 21.18 11.94
N GLU A 183 -5.28 21.28 13.17
CA GLU A 183 -5.29 20.18 14.12
C GLU A 183 -6.17 19.03 13.64
N LEU A 184 -7.40 19.32 13.17
CA LEU A 184 -8.24 18.31 12.54
C LEU A 184 -7.65 17.84 11.21
N PHE A 185 -7.16 18.75 10.36
CA PHE A 185 -6.59 18.42 9.05
C PHE A 185 -5.51 17.35 9.19
N TYR A 186 -4.60 17.54 10.15
CA TYR A 186 -3.52 16.61 10.42
C TYR A 186 -3.95 15.33 11.13
N ALA A 187 -4.92 15.41 12.03
CA ALA A 187 -5.49 14.22 12.67
C ALA A 187 -6.19 13.30 11.65
N ILE A 188 -6.90 13.85 10.65
CA ILE A 188 -7.49 13.03 9.57
C ILE A 188 -6.40 12.34 8.76
N LEU A 189 -5.29 13.04 8.50
CA LEU A 189 -4.12 12.51 7.80
C LEU A 189 -3.20 11.75 8.76
N GLY A 190 -3.70 10.62 9.30
CA GLY A 190 -2.91 9.65 10.07
C GLY A 190 -3.53 9.16 11.38
N GLY A 191 -4.67 9.71 11.79
CA GLY A 191 -5.34 9.40 13.06
C GLY A 191 -6.31 8.22 13.04
N SER A 192 -6.02 7.21 12.21
CA SER A 192 -6.93 6.09 11.86
C SER A 192 -8.16 6.53 11.02
N PRO A 193 -8.36 5.96 9.82
CA PRO A 193 -9.46 6.37 8.94
C PRO A 193 -10.86 6.19 9.54
N GLY A 194 -11.77 7.11 9.22
CA GLY A 194 -13.21 6.95 9.49
C GLY A 194 -13.68 7.41 10.88
N ASN A 195 -12.83 8.02 11.70
CA ASN A 195 -13.15 8.34 13.11
C ASN A 195 -13.53 9.81 13.38
N PHE A 196 -13.41 10.71 12.40
CA PHE A 196 -13.61 12.16 12.59
C PHE A 196 -14.84 12.70 11.85
N GLY A 197 -15.47 11.88 11.02
CA GLY A 197 -16.58 12.27 10.14
C GLY A 197 -16.55 11.52 8.82
N ILE A 198 -17.48 11.89 7.93
CA ILE A 198 -17.65 11.24 6.62
C ILE A 198 -17.03 12.13 5.55
N ILE A 199 -15.83 11.76 5.10
CA ILE A 199 -15.13 12.46 4.01
C ILE A 199 -15.80 12.10 2.69
N THR A 200 -16.04 13.11 1.86
CA THR A 200 -16.71 12.98 0.56
C THR A 200 -15.76 13.28 -0.60
N HIS A 201 -14.88 14.27 -0.44
CA HIS A 201 -13.95 14.69 -1.50
C HIS A 201 -12.64 15.23 -0.91
N TYR A 202 -11.61 15.22 -1.74
CA TYR A 202 -10.36 15.91 -1.51
C TYR A 202 -10.09 16.92 -2.63
N VAL A 203 -9.41 18.02 -2.28
CA VAL A 203 -8.62 18.78 -3.24
C VAL A 203 -7.18 18.30 -3.14
N VAL A 204 -6.65 17.77 -4.23
CA VAL A 204 -5.30 17.20 -4.35
C VAL A 204 -4.46 18.12 -5.24
N GLU A 205 -3.31 18.58 -4.76
CA GLU A 205 -2.29 19.22 -5.60
C GLU A 205 -1.59 18.13 -6.42
N VAL A 206 -1.59 18.25 -7.75
CA VAL A 206 -1.00 17.26 -8.66
C VAL A 206 0.14 17.89 -9.47
N HIS A 207 0.96 17.05 -10.06
CA HIS A 207 2.14 17.45 -10.83
C HIS A 207 1.84 17.41 -12.33
N GLN A 208 2.29 18.43 -13.08
CA GLN A 208 2.31 18.36 -14.54
C GLN A 208 3.51 17.53 -14.98
N ALA A 209 3.29 16.53 -15.83
CA ALA A 209 4.37 15.65 -16.29
C ALA A 209 5.45 16.41 -17.08
N THR A 210 5.07 17.49 -17.76
CA THR A 210 5.97 18.36 -18.53
C THR A 210 7.01 19.07 -17.66
N ASP A 211 6.74 19.27 -16.37
CA ASP A 211 7.69 19.91 -15.44
C ASP A 211 8.91 19.02 -15.15
N TYR A 212 8.82 17.74 -15.51
CA TYR A 212 9.84 16.71 -15.26
C TYR A 212 10.49 16.21 -16.56
N MET A 213 10.37 16.96 -17.65
CA MET A 213 11.03 16.68 -18.93
C MET A 213 12.32 17.51 -19.05
N GLY A 214 13.34 17.29 -18.21
CA GLY A 214 14.59 18.09 -18.09
C GLY A 214 15.17 18.77 -19.35
N THR A 215 16.12 19.73 -19.23
CA THR A 215 16.47 20.56 -20.41
C THR A 215 17.58 19.98 -21.31
N VAL A 216 18.36 19.03 -20.80
CA VAL A 216 19.55 18.46 -21.43
C VAL A 216 19.26 17.08 -22.02
N VAL A 217 19.77 16.82 -23.22
CA VAL A 217 19.62 15.53 -23.93
C VAL A 217 20.51 14.47 -23.28
N GLY A 218 19.94 13.35 -22.84
CA GLY A 218 20.68 12.17 -22.38
C GLY A 218 21.21 11.30 -23.53
N PRO A 219 22.03 10.26 -23.25
CA PRO A 219 22.54 9.30 -24.23
C PRO A 219 21.48 8.66 -25.13
N ASN A 220 20.26 8.47 -24.61
CA ASN A 220 19.09 7.95 -25.31
C ASN A 220 18.36 8.97 -26.20
N LYS A 221 18.86 10.21 -26.28
CA LYS A 221 18.21 11.36 -26.95
C LYS A 221 16.90 11.83 -26.32
N PHE A 222 16.54 11.30 -25.15
CA PHE A 222 15.40 11.75 -24.38
C PHE A 222 15.83 12.78 -23.33
N LYS A 223 14.87 13.61 -22.92
CA LYS A 223 15.06 14.74 -22.02
C LYS A 223 14.09 14.62 -20.85
N GLY A 224 14.08 13.51 -20.15
CA GLY A 224 13.03 13.27 -19.17
C GLY A 224 13.25 12.02 -18.35
N PRO A 225 12.20 11.54 -17.70
CA PRO A 225 12.28 10.38 -16.83
C PRO A 225 12.64 9.11 -17.60
N HIS A 226 13.31 8.22 -16.90
CA HIS A 226 13.69 6.89 -17.37
C HIS A 226 13.24 5.85 -16.36
N TYR A 227 12.75 4.70 -16.82
CA TYR A 227 12.29 3.64 -15.94
C TYR A 227 12.83 2.29 -16.36
N PHE A 228 12.86 1.38 -15.40
CA PHE A 228 13.16 -0.03 -15.58
C PHE A 228 12.14 -0.87 -14.80
N LYS A 229 11.53 -1.85 -15.46
CA LYS A 229 10.65 -2.86 -14.89
C LYS A 229 11.16 -4.25 -15.24
N GLY A 230 11.62 -4.99 -14.25
CA GLY A 230 12.21 -6.32 -14.46
C GLY A 230 11.44 -7.43 -13.78
N LEU A 231 11.52 -8.62 -14.38
CA LEU A 231 10.92 -9.87 -13.92
C LEU A 231 11.93 -11.01 -13.99
N TRP A 232 12.17 -11.65 -12.85
CA TRP A 232 13.02 -12.84 -12.74
C TRP A 232 12.27 -13.98 -12.05
N LEU A 233 12.69 -15.21 -12.34
CA LEU A 233 12.45 -16.32 -11.45
C LEU A 233 13.06 -16.03 -10.07
N TYR A 234 12.39 -16.51 -9.02
CA TYR A 234 12.95 -16.40 -7.68
C TYR A 234 14.30 -17.11 -7.61
N SER A 235 15.30 -16.40 -7.10
CA SER A 235 16.60 -16.93 -6.73
C SER A 235 17.10 -16.17 -5.50
N PRO A 236 17.62 -16.87 -4.48
CA PRO A 236 18.22 -16.22 -3.31
C PRO A 236 19.34 -15.25 -3.69
N ASP A 237 20.12 -15.57 -4.72
CA ASP A 237 21.25 -14.74 -5.17
C ASP A 237 20.79 -13.47 -5.89
N VAL A 238 19.76 -13.58 -6.75
CA VAL A 238 19.13 -12.41 -7.39
C VAL A 238 18.55 -11.48 -6.33
N LEU A 239 17.77 -12.06 -5.39
CA LEU A 239 17.14 -11.29 -4.33
C LEU A 239 18.19 -10.61 -3.44
N LYS A 240 19.25 -11.34 -3.04
CA LYS A 240 20.33 -10.81 -2.21
C LYS A 240 21.01 -9.61 -2.87
N GLN A 241 21.30 -9.67 -4.17
CA GLN A 241 21.87 -8.55 -4.91
C GLN A 241 20.92 -7.34 -4.91
N LEU A 242 19.65 -7.56 -5.26
CA LEU A 242 18.64 -6.49 -5.30
C LEU A 242 18.43 -5.83 -3.93
N LEU A 243 18.29 -6.62 -2.86
CA LEU A 243 18.15 -6.09 -1.50
C LEU A 243 19.41 -5.38 -1.01
N THR A 244 20.60 -5.81 -1.46
CA THR A 244 21.84 -5.08 -1.22
C THR A 244 21.81 -3.70 -1.87
N TYR A 245 21.29 -3.57 -3.10
CA TYR A 245 21.14 -2.27 -3.77
C TYR A 245 20.16 -1.36 -3.03
N VAL A 246 18.99 -1.90 -2.65
CA VAL A 246 17.99 -1.18 -1.84
C VAL A 246 18.60 -0.70 -0.53
N ALA A 247 19.32 -1.57 0.20
CA ALA A 247 19.94 -1.23 1.47
C ALA A 247 21.02 -0.15 1.33
N LYS A 248 21.90 -0.25 0.33
CA LYS A 248 22.93 0.76 0.06
C LYS A 248 22.31 2.12 -0.26
N MET A 249 21.24 2.13 -1.06
CA MET A 249 20.50 3.33 -1.41
C MET A 249 19.78 3.94 -0.19
N SER A 250 19.33 3.11 0.75
CA SER A 250 18.72 3.52 2.02
C SER A 250 19.75 4.12 3.00
N ASP A 251 20.92 3.46 3.11
CA ASP A 251 21.99 3.81 4.04
C ASP A 251 22.75 5.09 3.61
N ASP A 252 22.83 5.36 2.31
CA ASP A 252 23.44 6.59 1.80
C ASP A 252 22.57 7.83 2.10
N ALA A 253 22.98 8.56 3.15
CA ALA A 253 22.33 9.80 3.56
C ALA A 253 22.31 10.89 2.47
N ASN A 254 23.19 10.83 1.47
CA ASN A 254 23.28 11.81 0.39
C ASN A 254 22.72 11.30 -0.94
N PHE A 255 22.11 10.10 -0.98
CA PHE A 255 21.57 9.54 -2.22
C PHE A 255 20.59 10.54 -2.86
N PRO A 256 20.74 10.91 -4.14
CA PRO A 256 19.92 11.95 -4.77
C PRO A 256 18.44 11.58 -4.77
N ARG A 257 17.55 12.57 -4.63
CA ARG A 257 16.09 12.35 -4.54
C ARG A 257 15.48 11.73 -5.80
N ASN A 258 16.10 11.94 -6.96
CA ASN A 258 15.58 11.63 -8.30
C ASN A 258 15.27 10.15 -8.59
N TYR A 259 15.63 9.24 -7.70
CA TYR A 259 15.61 7.80 -7.94
C TYR A 259 14.56 7.13 -7.04
N ASP A 260 13.80 6.18 -7.58
CA ASP A 260 12.97 5.28 -6.79
C ASP A 260 13.33 3.82 -7.12
N LEU A 261 13.30 2.96 -6.10
CA LEU A 261 13.57 1.53 -6.23
C LEU A 261 12.63 0.74 -5.32
N CYS A 262 11.92 -0.20 -5.93
CA CYS A 262 11.02 -1.14 -5.28
C CYS A 262 11.37 -2.56 -5.70
N VAL A 263 11.48 -3.47 -4.73
CA VAL A 263 11.66 -4.91 -4.98
C VAL A 263 10.45 -5.62 -4.40
N SER A 264 9.75 -6.38 -5.24
CA SER A 264 8.65 -7.24 -4.83
C SER A 264 8.98 -8.70 -5.11
N VAL A 265 8.51 -9.59 -4.25
CA VAL A 265 8.64 -11.04 -4.44
C VAL A 265 7.26 -11.66 -4.25
N LEU A 266 6.86 -12.51 -5.18
CA LEU A 266 5.50 -13.07 -5.22
C LEU A 266 5.59 -14.59 -5.34
N SER A 267 4.78 -15.28 -4.52
CA SER A 267 4.69 -16.75 -4.53
C SER A 267 4.10 -17.28 -5.83
N THR A 268 4.17 -18.61 -5.97
CA THR A 268 3.61 -19.34 -7.12
C THR A 268 2.14 -19.00 -7.37
N ASP A 269 1.74 -19.20 -8.63
CA ASP A 269 0.38 -19.01 -9.15
C ASP A 269 -0.01 -17.53 -9.29
N PHE A 270 0.94 -16.61 -9.12
CA PHE A 270 0.68 -15.21 -9.39
C PHE A 270 0.48 -14.99 -10.90
N PRO A 271 -0.60 -14.32 -11.33
CA PRO A 271 -0.89 -14.08 -12.74
C PRO A 271 0.01 -12.97 -13.30
N VAL A 272 1.24 -13.33 -13.68
CA VAL A 272 2.30 -12.37 -14.02
C VAL A 272 1.99 -11.49 -15.23
N SER A 273 1.15 -11.95 -16.18
CA SER A 273 0.73 -11.17 -17.34
C SER A 273 -0.07 -9.93 -16.98
N ILE A 274 -0.65 -9.87 -15.78
CA ILE A 274 -1.33 -8.68 -15.25
C ILE A 274 -0.33 -7.57 -14.92
N LEU A 275 0.91 -7.92 -14.56
CA LEU A 275 2.00 -6.98 -14.31
C LEU A 275 2.85 -6.73 -15.57
N PHE A 276 2.95 -7.72 -16.45
CA PHE A 276 3.76 -7.69 -17.67
C PHE A 276 2.88 -8.07 -18.87
N PRO A 277 2.11 -7.11 -19.42
CA PRO A 277 1.10 -7.36 -20.45
C PRO A 277 1.64 -8.03 -21.73
N GLU A 278 2.93 -7.84 -22.04
CA GLU A 278 3.60 -8.51 -23.15
C GLU A 278 3.63 -10.03 -23.02
N LEU A 279 3.50 -10.56 -21.79
CA LEU A 279 3.39 -12.01 -21.54
C LEU A 279 2.01 -12.57 -21.93
N ALA A 280 1.05 -11.72 -22.32
CA ALA A 280 -0.18 -12.16 -22.95
C ALA A 280 0.04 -12.62 -24.41
N ASP A 281 1.15 -12.23 -25.05
CA ASP A 281 1.53 -12.75 -26.36
C ASP A 281 2.02 -14.20 -26.25
N ALA A 282 1.39 -15.10 -27.00
CA ALA A 282 1.68 -16.53 -26.93
C ALA A 282 3.14 -16.87 -27.27
N SER A 283 3.77 -16.15 -28.20
CA SER A 283 5.16 -16.39 -28.61
C SER A 283 6.16 -15.93 -27.55
N VAL A 284 5.86 -14.84 -26.85
CA VAL A 284 6.65 -14.37 -25.70
C VAL A 284 6.49 -15.36 -24.55
N MET A 285 5.25 -15.78 -24.28
CA MET A 285 4.97 -16.73 -23.22
C MET A 285 5.62 -18.09 -23.45
N GLU A 286 5.64 -18.59 -24.69
CA GLU A 286 6.31 -19.85 -25.03
C GLU A 286 7.81 -19.82 -24.68
N LYS A 287 8.51 -18.72 -24.98
CA LYS A 287 9.92 -18.55 -24.62
C LYS A 287 10.14 -18.55 -23.12
N VAL A 288 9.28 -17.85 -22.38
CA VAL A 288 9.35 -17.79 -20.92
C VAL A 288 9.06 -19.18 -20.31
N LEU A 289 8.07 -19.90 -20.81
CA LEU A 289 7.79 -21.27 -20.38
C LEU A 289 8.94 -22.23 -20.71
N ALA A 290 9.64 -22.04 -21.82
CA ALA A 290 10.84 -22.81 -22.16
C ALA A 290 11.96 -22.57 -21.13
N LYS A 291 12.20 -21.32 -20.72
CA LYS A 291 13.15 -20.99 -19.65
C LYS A 291 12.76 -21.67 -18.33
N ILE A 292 11.49 -21.57 -17.93
CA ILE A 292 10.96 -22.24 -16.72
C ILE A 292 11.21 -23.76 -16.78
N LYS A 293 10.89 -24.41 -17.90
CA LYS A 293 11.10 -25.85 -18.10
C LYS A 293 12.58 -26.24 -18.03
N SER A 294 13.48 -25.39 -18.53
CA SER A 294 14.92 -25.66 -18.47
C SER A 294 15.53 -25.47 -17.08
N HIS A 295 14.89 -24.66 -16.23
CA HIS A 295 15.42 -24.30 -14.92
C HIS A 295 15.00 -25.26 -13.81
N PHE A 296 13.76 -25.76 -13.85
CA PHE A 296 13.21 -26.58 -12.77
C PHE A 296 13.16 -28.08 -13.09
N ALA A 297 13.28 -28.91 -12.05
CA ALA A 297 13.11 -30.36 -12.16
C ALA A 297 11.69 -30.75 -12.59
N ASP A 298 11.57 -31.84 -13.37
CA ASP A 298 10.28 -32.36 -13.87
C ASP A 298 9.25 -32.60 -12.76
N GLU A 299 9.69 -33.07 -11.59
CA GLU A 299 8.83 -33.27 -10.43
C GLU A 299 8.18 -31.96 -9.94
N PHE A 300 8.98 -30.88 -9.86
CA PHE A 300 8.48 -29.58 -9.47
C PHE A 300 7.59 -28.96 -10.55
N LEU A 301 7.94 -29.12 -11.83
CA LEU A 301 7.10 -28.70 -12.96
C LEU A 301 5.75 -29.42 -12.94
N SER A 302 5.73 -30.72 -12.61
CA SER A 302 4.50 -31.50 -12.45
C SER A 302 3.66 -30.97 -11.28
N TYR A 303 4.29 -30.58 -10.17
CA TYR A 303 3.61 -29.95 -9.04
C TYR A 303 3.03 -28.57 -9.39
N LEU A 304 3.78 -27.74 -10.13
CA LEU A 304 3.29 -26.45 -10.59
C LEU A 304 2.05 -26.62 -11.48
N ASN A 305 1.98 -27.69 -12.28
CA ASN A 305 0.81 -28.01 -13.12
C ASN A 305 0.37 -26.81 -13.99
N GLY A 306 1.35 -26.17 -14.64
CA GLY A 306 1.14 -24.98 -15.47
C GLY A 306 1.02 -23.65 -14.71
N ARG A 307 1.06 -23.66 -13.37
CA ARG A 307 1.12 -22.44 -12.57
C ARG A 307 2.53 -21.82 -12.63
N PHE A 308 2.60 -20.51 -12.47
CA PHE A 308 3.88 -19.79 -12.46
C PHE A 308 4.67 -20.09 -11.17
N PRO A 309 6.00 -20.25 -11.25
CA PRO A 309 6.86 -20.34 -10.06
C PRO A 309 6.90 -19.01 -9.30
N ALA A 310 7.60 -18.97 -8.15
CA ALA A 310 7.85 -17.72 -7.44
C ALA A 310 8.71 -16.77 -8.30
N ILE A 311 8.43 -15.47 -8.21
CA ILE A 311 9.05 -14.45 -9.07
C ILE A 311 9.52 -13.24 -8.25
N ILE A 312 10.52 -12.55 -8.79
CA ILE A 312 10.99 -11.26 -8.31
C ILE A 312 10.62 -10.19 -9.35
N VAL A 313 9.99 -9.12 -8.88
CA VAL A 313 9.63 -7.94 -9.69
C VAL A 313 10.38 -6.74 -9.18
N VAL A 314 11.07 -6.05 -10.08
CA VAL A 314 11.79 -4.80 -9.77
C VAL A 314 11.14 -3.66 -10.50
N TYR A 315 10.89 -2.58 -9.76
CA TYR A 315 10.62 -1.28 -10.32
C TYR A 315 11.75 -0.32 -9.94
N ALA A 316 12.31 0.34 -10.94
CA ALA A 316 13.29 1.39 -10.78
C ALA A 316 12.92 2.57 -11.66
N GLN A 317 13.14 3.80 -11.18
CA GLN A 317 12.99 5.00 -11.99
C GLN A 317 14.01 6.06 -11.65
N TRP A 318 14.23 6.96 -12.60
CA TRP A 318 14.88 8.23 -12.41
C TRP A 318 14.07 9.34 -13.07
N CYS A 319 13.90 10.48 -12.40
CA CYS A 319 13.26 11.67 -12.98
C CYS A 319 14.01 12.97 -12.63
N PRO A 320 14.11 13.95 -13.55
CA PRO A 320 14.76 15.23 -13.26
C PRO A 320 13.85 16.13 -12.41
N PHE A 321 14.40 16.74 -11.36
CA PHE A 321 13.73 17.74 -10.50
C PHE A 321 14.24 19.17 -10.76
N SER A 322 15.31 19.32 -11.52
CA SER A 322 15.88 20.62 -11.89
C SER A 322 16.18 20.67 -13.39
N LYS A 323 16.33 21.89 -13.93
CA LYS A 323 16.73 22.07 -15.34
C LYS A 323 18.13 21.52 -15.65
N THR A 324 18.98 21.39 -14.63
CA THR A 324 20.36 20.89 -14.75
C THR A 324 20.46 19.38 -14.56
N ASP A 325 19.40 18.72 -14.07
CA ASP A 325 19.38 17.28 -13.96
C ASP A 325 19.35 16.67 -15.36
N VAL A 326 20.22 15.70 -15.59
CA VAL A 326 20.41 15.03 -16.88
C VAL A 326 20.58 13.54 -16.64
N TYR A 327 20.00 12.73 -17.53
CA TYR A 327 20.36 11.32 -17.62
C TYR A 327 21.79 11.25 -18.16
N ASP A 328 22.77 11.04 -17.28
CA ASP A 328 24.19 10.92 -17.61
C ASP A 328 24.70 9.50 -17.37
N THR A 329 26.02 9.31 -17.45
CA THR A 329 26.67 8.03 -17.14
C THR A 329 26.49 7.59 -15.69
N THR A 330 26.27 8.50 -14.75
CA THR A 330 25.99 8.14 -13.34
C THR A 330 24.61 7.50 -13.24
N VAL A 331 23.60 8.11 -13.85
CA VAL A 331 22.24 7.56 -13.92
C VAL A 331 22.25 6.22 -14.68
N ASP A 332 22.95 6.16 -15.81
CA ASP A 332 23.04 4.94 -16.62
C ASP A 332 23.73 3.78 -15.88
N ASN A 333 24.81 4.07 -15.17
CA ASN A 333 25.50 3.07 -14.34
C ASN A 333 24.61 2.54 -13.21
N TRP A 334 23.69 3.37 -12.69
CA TRP A 334 22.72 2.92 -11.70
C TRP A 334 21.70 1.94 -12.31
N PHE A 335 21.24 2.16 -13.54
CA PHE A 335 20.39 1.17 -14.22
C PHE A 335 21.17 -0.06 -14.71
N ALA A 336 22.46 0.10 -15.05
CA ALA A 336 23.32 -0.98 -15.53
C ALA A 336 23.43 -2.15 -14.55
N GLN A 337 23.30 -1.92 -13.24
CA GLN A 337 23.29 -3.01 -12.25
C GLN A 337 22.08 -3.94 -12.40
N PHE A 338 20.93 -3.45 -12.85
CA PHE A 338 19.74 -4.28 -13.10
C PHE A 338 19.88 -5.02 -14.43
N ARG A 339 20.40 -4.36 -15.47
CA ARG A 339 20.73 -4.99 -16.76
C ARG A 339 21.74 -6.14 -16.58
N ALA A 340 22.73 -5.96 -15.70
CA ALA A 340 23.75 -6.97 -15.42
C ALA A 340 23.16 -8.26 -14.82
N LEU A 341 22.11 -8.16 -14.00
CA LEU A 341 21.37 -9.34 -13.53
C LEU A 341 20.71 -10.10 -14.69
N GLY A 342 20.30 -9.37 -15.73
CA GLY A 342 19.83 -9.94 -16.98
C GLY A 342 20.87 -10.72 -17.78
N GLY A 343 22.11 -10.22 -17.81
CA GLY A 343 23.19 -10.85 -18.60
C GLY A 343 23.87 -12.02 -17.87
N LEU A 344 24.17 -11.86 -16.59
CA LEU A 344 24.84 -12.88 -15.79
C LEU A 344 23.92 -14.06 -15.44
N LEU A 345 22.61 -13.80 -15.36
CA LEU A 345 21.56 -14.74 -14.94
C LEU A 345 20.43 -14.76 -15.99
N ASP A 346 20.79 -14.77 -17.28
CA ASP A 346 19.83 -14.72 -18.39
C ASP A 346 18.82 -15.88 -18.36
N ASP A 347 19.21 -17.03 -17.83
CA ASP A 347 18.32 -18.17 -17.61
C ASP A 347 17.20 -17.86 -16.60
N LEU A 348 17.44 -16.97 -15.63
CA LEU A 348 16.45 -16.53 -14.64
C LEU A 348 15.63 -15.32 -15.08
N SER A 349 16.15 -14.50 -15.99
CA SER A 349 15.46 -13.29 -16.47
C SER A 349 14.33 -13.64 -17.44
N LEU A 350 13.10 -13.21 -17.11
CA LEU A 350 11.91 -13.49 -17.90
C LEU A 350 11.45 -12.30 -18.75
N SER A 351 11.51 -11.08 -18.20
CA SER A 351 11.21 -9.84 -18.93
C SER A 351 11.97 -8.67 -18.32
N GLN A 352 12.43 -7.76 -19.17
CA GLN A 352 13.02 -6.48 -18.77
C GLN A 352 12.50 -5.41 -19.72
N GLN A 353 11.80 -4.43 -19.15
CA GLN A 353 11.32 -3.25 -19.86
C GLN A 353 12.12 -2.07 -19.35
N GLU A 354 12.86 -1.43 -20.23
CA GLU A 354 13.63 -0.23 -19.92
C GLU A 354 13.36 0.80 -21.01
N ALA A 355 12.83 1.96 -20.62
CA ALA A 355 12.44 2.97 -21.57
C ALA A 355 12.32 4.36 -20.95
N ASP A 356 12.24 5.33 -21.85
CA ASP A 356 11.97 6.72 -21.59
C ASP A 356 10.48 7.01 -21.67
N SER A 357 9.93 7.72 -20.68
CA SER A 357 8.56 8.22 -20.74
C SER A 357 8.34 9.37 -19.78
N ASN A 358 7.21 10.07 -19.90
CA ASN A 358 6.83 11.09 -18.94
C ASN A 358 6.31 10.45 -17.63
N MET A 359 6.25 11.25 -16.56
CA MET A 359 5.82 10.74 -15.25
C MET A 359 4.34 10.31 -15.19
N ALA A 360 3.47 10.88 -16.03
CA ALA A 360 2.06 10.50 -16.07
C ALA A 360 1.84 9.08 -16.61
N ASP A 361 2.65 8.66 -17.57
CA ASP A 361 2.64 7.29 -18.08
C ASP A 361 3.35 6.33 -17.12
N ILE A 362 4.53 6.73 -16.62
CA ILE A 362 5.31 5.93 -15.65
C ILE A 362 4.47 5.59 -14.43
N THR A 363 3.76 6.56 -13.83
CA THR A 363 2.94 6.32 -12.62
C THR A 363 1.91 5.19 -12.82
N GLY A 364 1.33 5.07 -14.02
CA GLY A 364 0.36 4.03 -14.36
C GLY A 364 0.96 2.62 -14.51
N LEU A 365 2.25 2.49 -14.86
CA LEU A 365 2.93 1.20 -15.07
C LEU A 365 3.02 0.35 -13.79
N TRP A 366 2.86 0.99 -12.62
CA TRP A 366 3.00 0.36 -11.29
C TRP A 366 1.66 -0.08 -10.72
N ILE A 367 0.55 0.23 -11.40
CA ILE A 367 -0.76 -0.19 -10.95
C ILE A 367 -0.85 -1.71 -11.08
N PHE A 368 -1.37 -2.32 -10.01
CA PHE A 368 -1.67 -3.73 -9.91
C PHE A 368 -3.19 -3.92 -10.09
N PRO A 369 -3.66 -4.32 -11.30
CA PRO A 369 -5.08 -4.42 -11.63
C PRO A 369 -5.74 -5.71 -11.12
N LYS A 370 -5.57 -5.99 -9.82
CA LYS A 370 -6.24 -7.08 -9.10
C LYS A 370 -6.66 -6.60 -7.71
N GLU A 371 -7.75 -7.16 -7.20
CA GLU A 371 -8.28 -6.81 -5.87
C GLU A 371 -7.35 -7.24 -4.75
N ARG A 372 -6.71 -8.42 -4.88
CA ARG A 372 -5.71 -8.97 -3.94
C ARG A 372 -4.69 -9.84 -4.64
N GLU A 373 -3.50 -9.94 -4.06
CA GLU A 373 -2.40 -10.78 -4.56
C GLU A 373 -2.83 -12.26 -4.57
N PHE A 374 -3.38 -12.74 -3.45
CA PHE A 374 -3.97 -14.07 -3.32
C PHE A 374 -5.34 -13.98 -2.64
N ASN A 375 -6.31 -14.74 -3.15
CA ASN A 375 -7.61 -14.83 -2.51
C ASN A 375 -7.59 -15.87 -1.37
N LEU A 376 -6.79 -15.60 -0.34
CA LEU A 376 -6.54 -16.47 0.81
C LEU A 376 -6.57 -15.69 2.14
N PRO A 377 -6.79 -16.36 3.29
CA PRO A 377 -6.38 -15.90 4.61
C PRO A 377 -4.92 -15.45 4.65
N TYR A 378 -4.60 -14.52 5.55
CA TYR A 378 -3.24 -13.97 5.66
C TYR A 378 -2.88 -13.50 7.07
N VAL A 379 -1.58 -13.39 7.27
CA VAL A 379 -0.89 -12.68 8.36
C VAL A 379 -0.14 -11.51 7.72
N LYS A 380 -0.63 -10.28 7.93
CA LYS A 380 -0.08 -9.07 7.29
C LYS A 380 0.95 -8.40 8.19
N ARG A 381 2.13 -8.10 7.67
CA ARG A 381 3.18 -7.44 8.46
C ARG A 381 3.88 -6.38 7.62
N THR A 382 3.73 -5.13 8.02
CA THR A 382 4.47 -4.03 7.41
C THR A 382 5.26 -3.29 8.47
N TYR A 383 6.58 -3.29 8.30
CA TYR A 383 7.53 -2.67 9.19
C TYR A 383 8.09 -1.41 8.54
N ALA A 384 8.40 -0.41 9.35
CA ALA A 384 9.11 0.77 8.94
C ALA A 384 10.36 0.99 9.79
N THR A 385 11.42 1.55 9.19
CA THR A 385 12.68 1.81 9.89
C THR A 385 13.32 3.10 9.43
N ASN A 386 14.06 3.73 10.33
CA ASN A 386 14.96 4.84 10.03
C ASN A 386 16.45 4.46 10.18
N MET A 387 16.78 3.16 10.26
CA MET A 387 18.18 2.73 10.29
C MET A 387 18.93 3.05 8.99
N ARG A 388 20.26 3.18 9.11
CA ARG A 388 21.19 3.56 8.03
C ARG A 388 22.41 2.64 7.94
N ASN A 389 22.28 1.39 8.38
CA ASN A 389 23.31 0.35 8.30
C ASN A 389 22.76 -1.00 7.81
N LEU A 390 21.62 -0.99 7.11
CA LEU A 390 20.90 -2.19 6.66
C LEU A 390 21.72 -3.03 5.67
N SER A 391 22.66 -2.40 4.97
CA SER A 391 23.56 -3.06 4.01
C SER A 391 24.70 -3.84 4.69
N THR A 392 24.89 -3.69 6.00
CA THR A 392 26.05 -4.26 6.72
C THR A 392 25.67 -4.98 8.01
N ASN A 393 24.46 -4.77 8.54
CA ASN A 393 24.05 -5.32 9.84
C ASN A 393 23.50 -6.76 9.76
N GLY A 394 23.43 -7.37 8.58
CA GLY A 394 22.88 -8.72 8.37
C GLY A 394 21.37 -8.78 8.04
N TRP A 395 20.71 -7.62 7.89
CA TRP A 395 19.30 -7.55 7.48
C TRP A 395 19.05 -8.26 6.14
N VAL A 396 19.86 -7.96 5.11
CA VAL A 396 19.72 -8.53 3.76
C VAL A 396 19.71 -10.05 3.82
N ASP A 397 20.74 -10.64 4.45
CA ASP A 397 20.88 -12.10 4.55
C ASP A 397 19.72 -12.73 5.31
N THR A 398 19.28 -12.08 6.39
CA THR A 398 18.17 -12.57 7.20
C THR A 398 16.86 -12.56 6.42
N VAL A 399 16.52 -11.47 5.73
CA VAL A 399 15.30 -11.41 4.90
C VAL A 399 15.33 -12.48 3.82
N VAL A 400 16.44 -12.62 3.08
CA VAL A 400 16.58 -13.66 2.04
C VAL A 400 16.34 -15.04 2.64
N GLN A 401 16.98 -15.38 3.77
CA GLN A 401 16.77 -16.66 4.46
C GLN A 401 15.31 -16.88 4.89
N ARG A 402 14.61 -15.84 5.34
CA ARG A 402 13.21 -15.96 5.76
C ARG A 402 12.26 -16.19 4.59
N LEU A 403 12.51 -15.56 3.45
CA LEU A 403 11.73 -15.71 2.22
C LEU A 403 12.01 -17.05 1.53
N ASP A 404 13.25 -17.51 1.56
CA ASP A 404 13.70 -18.77 0.96
C ASP A 404 12.94 -19.99 1.52
N LEU A 405 12.51 -19.94 2.79
CA LEU A 405 11.69 -20.99 3.42
C LEU A 405 10.33 -21.24 2.75
N ILE A 406 9.83 -20.30 1.95
CA ILE A 406 8.51 -20.41 1.27
C ILE A 406 8.65 -20.29 -0.25
N TYR A 407 9.70 -19.63 -0.77
CA TYR A 407 9.86 -19.49 -2.22
C TYR A 407 10.72 -20.57 -2.88
N ASN A 408 11.66 -21.19 -2.15
CA ASN A 408 12.59 -22.15 -2.72
C ASN A 408 11.92 -23.50 -2.97
N GLU A 409 11.93 -23.94 -4.23
CA GLU A 409 11.37 -25.21 -4.69
C GLU A 409 12.06 -26.43 -4.08
N ASN A 410 13.31 -26.31 -3.62
CA ASN A 410 14.00 -27.42 -2.98
C ASN A 410 13.34 -27.82 -1.66
N ASN A 411 12.61 -26.91 -1.01
CA ASN A 411 11.76 -27.26 0.13
C ASN A 411 10.67 -28.26 -0.25
N TYR A 412 10.13 -28.17 -1.47
CA TYR A 412 9.21 -29.15 -2.02
C TYR A 412 9.94 -30.45 -2.40
N LEU A 413 11.05 -30.35 -3.15
CA LEU A 413 11.74 -31.51 -3.71
C LEU A 413 12.42 -32.40 -2.65
N GLN A 414 12.94 -31.82 -1.57
CA GLN A 414 13.68 -32.58 -0.56
C GLN A 414 12.76 -33.20 0.50
N GLY A 415 11.49 -32.78 0.59
CA GLY A 415 10.52 -33.37 1.52
C GLY A 415 10.92 -33.32 3.00
N ASN A 416 11.81 -32.40 3.41
CA ASN A 416 12.32 -32.37 4.77
C ASN A 416 11.22 -31.96 5.76
N GLU A 417 10.90 -32.86 6.70
CA GLU A 417 9.99 -32.58 7.81
C GLU A 417 10.65 -31.64 8.85
N GLY A 418 9.91 -30.65 9.35
CA GLY A 418 10.31 -29.77 10.46
C GLY A 418 10.22 -28.27 10.15
N GLU A 419 11.02 -27.44 10.84
CA GLU A 419 11.03 -25.98 10.61
C GLU A 419 11.51 -25.56 9.20
N ARG A 420 11.96 -26.50 8.35
CA ARG A 420 12.61 -26.25 7.05
C ARG A 420 11.95 -26.96 5.86
N GLY A 421 10.69 -26.63 5.59
CA GLY A 421 10.36 -26.34 4.19
C GLY A 421 9.05 -26.92 3.68
N TYR A 422 8.88 -28.24 3.66
CA TYR A 422 7.88 -28.87 2.79
C TYR A 422 6.44 -28.44 3.08
N GLU A 423 5.96 -28.65 4.31
CA GLU A 423 4.58 -28.32 4.65
C GLU A 423 4.32 -26.82 4.59
N ARG A 424 5.29 -26.00 5.02
CA ARG A 424 5.16 -24.55 4.95
C ARG A 424 5.11 -24.05 3.51
N TYR A 425 5.90 -24.63 2.63
CA TYR A 425 5.90 -24.30 1.20
C TYR A 425 4.53 -24.59 0.56
N LEU A 426 3.86 -25.69 0.96
CA LEU A 426 2.52 -26.03 0.49
C LEU A 426 1.40 -25.20 1.17
N SER A 427 1.60 -24.85 2.43
CA SER A 427 0.58 -24.19 3.26
C SER A 427 0.57 -22.67 3.13
N CYS A 428 1.70 -22.06 2.78
CA CYS A 428 1.89 -20.61 2.81
C CYS A 428 2.23 -20.05 1.44
N LYS A 429 1.78 -18.82 1.20
CA LYS A 429 2.20 -17.98 0.08
C LYS A 429 2.64 -16.63 0.58
N LEU A 430 3.63 -16.04 -0.05
CA LEU A 430 4.14 -14.73 0.31
C LEU A 430 3.84 -13.71 -0.78
N SER A 431 3.50 -12.50 -0.33
CA SER A 431 3.58 -11.27 -1.13
C SER A 431 4.46 -10.29 -0.38
N VAL A 432 5.61 -9.99 -0.97
CA VAL A 432 6.63 -9.16 -0.34
C VAL A 432 6.83 -7.92 -1.16
N GLN A 433 6.96 -6.78 -0.47
CA GLN A 433 7.33 -5.52 -1.09
C GLN A 433 8.30 -4.77 -0.18
N ILE A 434 9.44 -4.36 -0.72
CA ILE A 434 10.48 -3.63 -0.02
C ILE A 434 10.78 -2.36 -0.81
N GLN A 435 10.60 -1.22 -0.15
CA GLN A 435 10.66 0.09 -0.78
C GLN A 435 11.63 1.01 -0.04
N ASN A 436 12.54 1.60 -0.80
CA ASN A 436 13.46 2.60 -0.28
C ASN A 436 12.81 4.00 -0.23
N TYR A 437 13.00 4.67 0.90
CA TYR A 437 12.67 6.07 1.16
C TYR A 437 13.84 6.87 1.77
N GLY A 438 15.04 6.28 1.83
CA GLY A 438 16.22 6.84 2.45
C GLY A 438 16.86 7.99 1.69
N GLY A 439 17.83 8.63 2.34
CA GLY A 439 18.49 9.86 1.89
C GLY A 439 17.86 11.13 2.48
N LYS A 440 18.69 12.12 2.79
CA LYS A 440 18.26 13.39 3.41
C LYS A 440 17.43 14.27 2.47
N PHE A 441 17.54 14.04 1.17
CA PHE A 441 16.78 14.75 0.13
C PHE A 441 15.46 14.08 -0.21
N ALA A 442 15.20 12.86 0.28
CA ALA A 442 13.94 12.16 0.04
C ALA A 442 12.75 12.92 0.62
N LYS A 443 11.58 12.72 0.03
CA LYS A 443 10.35 13.40 0.49
C LYS A 443 9.90 12.96 1.87
N PHE A 444 10.19 11.72 2.26
CA PHE A 444 9.98 11.24 3.62
C PHE A 444 10.75 12.10 4.63
N THR A 445 12.06 12.23 4.45
CA THR A 445 12.90 13.08 5.33
C THR A 445 12.49 14.55 5.30
N THR A 446 12.23 15.12 4.11
CA THR A 446 11.93 16.56 3.99
C THR A 446 10.50 16.93 4.40
N ASN A 447 9.57 15.97 4.42
CA ASN A 447 8.20 16.15 4.89
C ASN A 447 7.97 15.62 6.32
N LYS A 448 9.01 15.15 7.03
CA LYS A 448 8.85 14.51 8.35
C LYS A 448 8.07 15.36 9.37
N ASP A 449 8.28 16.68 9.34
CA ASP A 449 7.67 17.64 10.26
C ASP A 449 6.52 18.44 9.61
N ASN A 450 5.85 17.90 8.58
CA ASN A 450 4.82 18.64 7.84
C ASN A 450 3.45 18.76 8.54
N GLY A 451 3.35 18.20 9.76
CA GLY A 451 2.23 18.30 10.67
C GLY A 451 1.30 17.09 10.71
N THR A 452 1.24 16.25 9.66
CA THR A 452 0.31 15.10 9.61
C THR A 452 0.65 14.05 10.67
N SER A 453 -0.34 13.28 11.10
CA SER A 453 -0.18 12.21 12.09
C SER A 453 0.35 10.88 11.54
N TYR A 454 1.03 10.86 10.38
CA TYR A 454 1.73 9.65 9.92
C TYR A 454 3.04 9.48 10.70
N SER A 455 3.11 8.44 11.53
CA SER A 455 4.21 8.17 12.46
C SER A 455 5.49 7.57 11.87
N TRP A 456 5.52 7.39 10.56
CA TRP A 456 6.54 6.62 9.86
C TRP A 456 7.22 7.44 8.76
N ARG A 457 7.15 8.77 8.83
CA ARG A 457 7.71 9.69 7.82
C ARG A 457 9.22 9.84 7.89
N ASP A 458 9.83 9.53 9.02
CA ASP A 458 11.28 9.49 9.20
C ASP A 458 11.93 8.22 8.61
N SER A 459 11.12 7.32 8.04
CA SER A 459 11.58 6.02 7.58
C SER A 459 12.51 6.13 6.37
N SER A 460 13.63 5.41 6.41
CA SER A 460 14.45 5.11 5.23
C SER A 460 13.92 3.95 4.43
N MET A 461 13.21 3.01 5.06
CA MET A 461 12.74 1.81 4.37
C MET A 461 11.44 1.34 4.98
N VAL A 462 10.57 0.84 4.13
CA VAL A 462 9.36 0.12 4.51
C VAL A 462 9.40 -1.25 3.85
N GLN A 463 9.14 -2.29 4.62
CA GLN A 463 9.05 -3.66 4.12
C GLN A 463 7.72 -4.28 4.54
N THR A 464 6.99 -4.80 3.56
CA THR A 464 5.76 -5.58 3.75
C THR A 464 6.08 -7.04 3.47
N LEU A 465 5.83 -7.90 4.46
CA LEU A 465 6.12 -9.33 4.45
C LEU A 465 4.82 -10.10 4.69
N ASP A 466 3.93 -10.14 3.70
CA ASP A 466 2.61 -10.75 3.88
C ASP A 466 2.69 -12.26 3.72
N CYS A 467 2.12 -12.99 4.68
CA CYS A 467 2.05 -14.45 4.65
C CYS A 467 0.61 -14.91 4.54
N PHE A 468 0.20 -15.28 3.32
CA PHE A 468 -1.07 -15.91 3.03
C PHE A 468 -1.01 -17.40 3.37
N HIS A 469 -2.16 -18.01 3.69
CA HIS A 469 -2.23 -19.42 4.03
C HIS A 469 -3.53 -20.05 3.56
N ASN A 470 -3.53 -21.38 3.40
CA ASN A 470 -4.78 -22.13 3.16
C ASN A 470 -5.75 -21.97 4.33
N ASP A 471 -7.05 -22.05 4.06
CA ASP A 471 -8.12 -21.86 5.05
C ASP A 471 -8.29 -23.11 5.95
N ASP A 472 -7.27 -23.38 6.75
CA ASP A 472 -7.21 -24.43 7.75
C ASP A 472 -6.28 -24.04 8.92
N ASP A 473 -6.54 -24.60 10.09
CA ASP A 473 -5.83 -24.25 11.33
C ASP A 473 -4.32 -24.54 11.26
N LYS A 474 -3.90 -25.58 10.52
CA LYS A 474 -2.49 -25.96 10.41
C LYS A 474 -1.73 -24.92 9.59
N SER A 475 -2.27 -24.53 8.43
CA SER A 475 -1.69 -23.52 7.56
C SER A 475 -1.68 -22.14 8.23
N LYS A 476 -2.74 -21.79 8.98
CA LYS A 476 -2.78 -20.60 9.81
C LYS A 476 -1.63 -20.58 10.83
N ALA A 477 -1.46 -21.66 11.58
CA ALA A 477 -0.39 -21.75 12.58
C ALA A 477 1.01 -21.58 11.96
N TYR A 478 1.26 -22.11 10.76
CA TYR A 478 2.54 -21.90 10.07
C TYR A 478 2.78 -20.43 9.70
N ALA A 479 1.76 -19.74 9.19
CA ALA A 479 1.86 -18.32 8.84
C ALA A 479 2.11 -17.45 10.08
N GLU A 480 1.38 -17.70 11.17
CA GLU A 480 1.53 -16.98 12.44
C GLU A 480 2.92 -17.20 13.06
N GLN A 481 3.41 -18.44 13.07
CA GLN A 481 4.76 -18.76 13.55
C GLN A 481 5.85 -18.10 12.69
N TRP A 482 5.68 -18.10 11.37
CA TRP A 482 6.62 -17.47 10.46
C TRP A 482 6.69 -15.95 10.68
N ALA A 483 5.54 -15.30 10.85
CA ALA A 483 5.44 -13.87 11.13
C ALA A 483 5.98 -13.51 12.52
N ALA A 484 5.64 -14.26 13.57
CA ALA A 484 6.15 -14.03 14.92
C ALA A 484 7.68 -14.14 14.99
N LYS A 485 8.26 -15.08 14.23
CA LYS A 485 9.72 -15.19 14.10
C LYS A 485 10.31 -13.96 13.39
N ASN A 486 9.64 -13.43 12.37
CA ASN A 486 10.07 -12.19 11.72
C ASN A 486 9.95 -10.98 12.66
N ASP A 487 8.87 -10.87 13.44
CA ASP A 487 8.69 -9.79 14.43
C ASP A 487 9.89 -9.73 15.40
N THR A 488 10.36 -10.90 15.86
CA THR A 488 11.52 -11.01 16.77
C THR A 488 12.86 -10.68 16.11
N LEU A 489 13.04 -11.03 14.83
CA LEU A 489 14.29 -10.81 14.10
C LEU A 489 14.40 -9.37 13.57
N MET A 490 13.28 -8.78 13.18
CA MET A 490 13.25 -7.50 12.49
C MET A 490 13.18 -6.34 13.47
N ASN A 491 12.44 -6.47 14.58
CA ASN A 491 12.15 -5.36 15.49
C ASN A 491 12.70 -5.57 16.91
N GLY A 492 12.78 -4.46 17.65
CA GLY A 492 13.21 -4.41 19.04
C GLY A 492 14.69 -4.05 19.18
N ALA A 493 15.18 -3.91 20.41
CA ALA A 493 16.53 -3.37 20.68
C ALA A 493 17.68 -4.12 19.99
N SER A 494 17.48 -5.39 19.62
CA SER A 494 18.44 -6.23 18.88
C SER A 494 17.96 -6.58 17.46
N GLY A 495 16.88 -5.95 16.99
CA GLY A 495 16.28 -6.18 15.69
C GLY A 495 17.16 -5.69 14.54
N LEU A 496 17.20 -6.46 13.45
CA LEU A 496 18.04 -6.18 12.29
C LEU A 496 17.44 -5.14 11.34
N PHE A 497 16.14 -4.88 11.42
CA PHE A 497 15.46 -3.90 10.56
C PHE A 497 15.16 -2.61 11.32
N SER A 498 14.69 -2.68 12.56
CA SER A 498 14.38 -1.50 13.37
C SER A 498 14.64 -1.75 14.86
N PRO A 499 15.23 -0.79 15.60
CA PRO A 499 15.39 -0.89 17.05
C PRO A 499 14.06 -0.75 17.82
N VAL A 500 13.02 -0.27 17.14
CA VAL A 500 11.67 -0.03 17.67
C VAL A 500 10.65 -0.70 16.75
N ASP A 501 9.63 -1.35 17.31
CA ASP A 501 8.53 -1.89 16.50
C ASP A 501 7.67 -0.74 15.97
N LYS A 502 7.95 -0.30 14.73
CA LYS A 502 7.24 0.76 14.02
C LYS A 502 6.46 0.15 12.86
N ARG A 503 5.14 0.33 12.88
CA ARG A 503 4.18 -0.25 11.94
C ARG A 503 3.37 0.84 11.24
N VAL A 504 2.71 0.48 10.15
CA VAL A 504 1.82 1.36 9.39
C VAL A 504 0.37 0.91 9.53
N LEU A 505 -0.56 1.87 9.64
CA LEU A 505 -1.98 1.59 9.95
C LEU A 505 -2.66 0.61 8.99
N TRP A 506 -2.24 0.56 7.72
CA TRP A 506 -2.77 -0.36 6.72
C TRP A 506 -2.14 -1.77 6.78
N GLY A 507 -1.07 -1.98 7.56
CA GLY A 507 -0.38 -3.27 7.71
C GLY A 507 -0.66 -3.99 9.04
N SER A 508 -1.80 -3.73 9.67
CA SER A 508 -2.04 -3.88 11.11
C SER A 508 -2.57 -5.24 11.59
N TRP A 509 -2.20 -6.35 10.96
CA TRP A 509 -2.77 -7.66 11.32
C TRP A 509 -2.57 -8.00 12.81
N GLY A 510 -3.59 -8.59 13.45
CA GLY A 510 -3.57 -8.95 14.87
C GLY A 510 -3.69 -7.76 15.84
N ASP A 511 -3.50 -6.54 15.37
CA ASP A 511 -3.69 -5.32 16.17
C ASP A 511 -5.12 -4.80 15.93
N TRP A 512 -6.03 -5.09 16.86
CA TRP A 512 -7.44 -4.67 16.72
C TRP A 512 -7.89 -3.63 17.73
N ASN A 513 -7.14 -3.42 18.80
CA ASN A 513 -7.46 -2.41 19.81
C ASN A 513 -6.40 -1.31 19.83
N LEU A 514 -6.63 -0.24 19.08
CA LEU A 514 -5.73 0.91 19.04
C LEU A 514 -5.77 1.73 20.34
N GLY A 515 -6.64 1.37 21.30
CA GLY A 515 -6.62 1.88 22.68
C GLY A 515 -5.61 1.20 23.60
N ASP A 516 -5.12 0.01 23.25
CA ASP A 516 -4.11 -0.70 24.04
C ASP A 516 -2.74 -0.02 23.90
N GLU A 517 -2.09 0.26 25.03
CA GLU A 517 -0.77 0.87 25.09
C GLU A 517 0.28 0.10 24.30
N LYS A 518 0.20 -1.23 24.29
CA LYS A 518 1.13 -2.08 23.53
C LYS A 518 0.93 -1.97 22.03
N VAL A 519 -0.28 -1.60 21.60
CA VAL A 519 -0.64 -1.51 20.19
C VAL A 519 -0.35 -0.11 19.67
N TRP A 520 -0.86 0.95 20.31
CA TRP A 520 -0.74 2.29 19.73
C TRP A 520 0.72 2.76 19.62
N LYS A 521 1.59 2.32 20.52
CA LYS A 521 3.04 2.62 20.46
C LYS A 521 3.72 2.08 19.20
N CYS A 522 3.13 1.09 18.52
CA CYS A 522 3.61 0.63 17.24
C CYS A 522 3.17 1.52 16.07
N TYR A 523 2.09 2.31 16.24
CA TYR A 523 1.48 3.12 15.18
C TYR A 523 1.67 4.63 15.37
N TYR A 524 2.15 5.09 16.52
CA TYR A 524 2.40 6.51 16.80
C TYR A 524 3.78 6.70 17.42
N GLU A 525 4.40 7.85 17.13
CA GLU A 525 5.79 8.15 17.51
C GLU A 525 5.95 8.28 19.02
N ASP A 526 4.99 8.92 19.67
CA ASP A 526 4.96 9.14 21.10
C ASP A 526 3.52 9.30 21.62
N GLU A 527 3.41 9.34 22.95
CA GLU A 527 2.14 9.50 23.64
C GLU A 527 1.49 10.86 23.38
N ALA A 528 2.28 11.92 23.19
CA ALA A 528 1.75 13.26 22.96
C ALA A 528 1.01 13.34 21.62
N MET A 529 1.55 12.74 20.56
CA MET A 529 0.88 12.62 19.27
C MET A 529 -0.40 11.78 19.39
N TYR A 530 -0.36 10.65 20.08
CA TYR A 530 -1.54 9.81 20.28
C TYR A 530 -2.67 10.55 21.01
N GLN A 531 -2.33 11.23 22.12
CA GLN A 531 -3.28 12.03 22.89
C GLN A 531 -3.81 13.22 22.09
N LYS A 532 -2.98 13.88 21.29
CA LYS A 532 -3.37 14.99 20.40
C LYS A 532 -4.43 14.55 19.39
N VAL A 533 -4.22 13.41 18.72
CA VAL A 533 -5.20 12.82 17.80
C VAL A 533 -6.49 12.44 18.54
N GLY A 534 -6.35 11.85 19.72
CA GLY A 534 -7.50 11.47 20.54
C GLY A 534 -8.30 12.66 21.09
N ALA A 535 -7.68 13.81 21.34
CA ALA A 535 -8.38 15.05 21.65
C ALA A 535 -9.19 15.56 20.46
N GLN A 536 -8.66 15.46 19.23
CA GLN A 536 -9.43 15.75 18.02
C GLN A 536 -10.60 14.78 17.85
N ARG A 537 -10.41 13.49 18.13
CA ARG A 537 -11.52 12.53 18.12
C ARG A 537 -12.60 12.89 19.15
N ALA A 538 -12.21 13.29 20.37
CA ALA A 538 -13.18 13.71 21.38
C ALA A 538 -14.00 14.95 20.95
N LYS A 539 -13.38 15.87 20.19
CA LYS A 539 -14.04 17.06 19.63
C LYS A 539 -14.97 16.74 18.45
N TRP A 540 -14.54 15.85 17.55
CA TRP A 540 -15.19 15.60 16.26
C TRP A 540 -16.04 14.33 16.20
N ASP A 541 -15.96 13.49 17.22
CA ASP A 541 -16.86 12.36 17.45
C ASP A 541 -17.20 12.21 18.95
N PRO A 542 -17.78 13.26 19.60
CA PRO A 542 -18.02 13.26 21.06
C PRO A 542 -18.99 12.16 21.52
N ASN A 543 -19.80 11.65 20.60
CA ASN A 543 -20.85 10.66 20.82
C ASN A 543 -20.44 9.24 20.39
N GLY A 544 -19.24 9.04 19.83
CA GLY A 544 -18.84 7.74 19.28
C GLY A 544 -19.66 7.32 18.05
N THR A 545 -20.24 8.29 17.32
CA THR A 545 -21.05 8.07 16.12
C THR A 545 -20.23 7.37 15.03
N PHE A 546 -18.96 7.75 14.87
CA PHE A 546 -18.08 7.25 13.81
C PHE A 546 -17.06 6.23 14.31
N THR A 547 -17.14 5.82 15.57
CA THR A 547 -16.20 4.85 16.13
C THR A 547 -16.86 3.52 16.50
N PRO A 548 -17.21 2.69 15.51
CA PRO A 548 -17.96 1.48 15.74
C PRO A 548 -17.08 0.24 16.00
N ASN A 549 -15.75 0.38 15.90
CA ASN A 549 -14.78 -0.68 16.10
C ASN A 549 -13.58 -0.19 16.97
N PRO A 550 -12.84 -1.11 17.61
CA PRO A 550 -11.76 -0.77 18.54
C PRO A 550 -10.45 -0.34 17.86
N PHE A 551 -10.35 -0.39 16.52
CA PHE A 551 -9.16 0.05 15.78
C PHE A 551 -9.17 1.57 15.53
N ALA A 552 -9.39 2.33 16.61
CA ALA A 552 -9.51 3.77 16.61
C ALA A 552 -8.77 4.37 17.81
N VAL A 553 -8.13 5.53 17.62
CA VAL A 553 -7.38 6.23 18.68
C VAL A 553 -8.31 6.60 19.82
N THR A 554 -7.95 6.34 21.08
CA THR A 554 -8.80 6.64 22.25
C THR A 554 -9.19 8.12 22.29
N ALA A 555 -10.47 8.42 22.56
CA ALA A 555 -10.92 9.79 22.73
C ALA A 555 -10.49 10.31 24.12
N PHE A 556 -9.68 11.38 24.16
CA PHE A 556 -9.24 12.01 25.40
C PHE A 556 -10.07 13.28 25.65
N LYS A 557 -10.94 13.23 26.68
CA LYS A 557 -11.63 14.42 27.19
C LYS A 557 -10.69 15.08 28.20
N GLY A 558 -10.16 16.24 27.85
CA GLY A 558 -9.30 17.05 28.72
C GLY A 558 -10.00 17.53 29.98
#